data_AF-A0A5B9VXZ0-F1
#
_entry.id   AF-A0A5B9VXZ0-F1
#
_cell.length_a   1.000
_cell.length_b   1.000
_cell.length_c   1.000
_cell.angle_alpha   90.00
_cell.angle_beta   90.00
_cell.angle_gamma   90.00
#
_symmetry.space_group_name_H-M   'P 1'
#
loop_
_entity.id
_entity.type
_entity.pdbx_description
1 polymer ?
#
loop_
_entity_poly.entity_id
_entity_poly.type
_entity_poly.pdbx_seq_one_letter_code
_entity_poly.pdbx_strand_id
1 'polypeptide(L)'
;MGGRIVRALAVAALLGLVGGAAWWVMSRATARPAFDPLAEGRSAYDRGDFRRAAALARDRLKAEPGNPEAVRLLARSSARQGRHDVATGLFDRLGVGNWEAEDLFLAAAGHESRGEKDPAYDALRKAIERDPHHPDTLFVLARLDAREDNPYAAAELAGRLAGVPGWEARGEALLGTVLADLSDPAGAAGALERALRLDPSLKGATFSPAEARRALARDHLISGRPDLARAALGGLPEEDRTASWLLSRVLLQEGRTSEAVEALKRAGPGARGEVTAPEPAPFVGAGRCVECHRDIASLQMASHHARTFSPPAAARRLPLPDRPTTDPHDPTVSHAFPRAGGEAAAETRRGDDDVARAVIAYALGSGARARTWIGQDDAGLYRELRLTRYRGGIWDVTTGIDPQPRPADAHNFLGKPLSADGLRHCLFCHTTDFRAARDREGPTAADPAIGCERCHGPGGNHLRAVADAFPDPSIGRPRLASDEEVTRLCGTCHSPRGQAASPDSATAARFQVTSMSWSRCYTESAGHLSCLTCHDPHRDAEHSAAFYEARCLACHSTQPPPSPAPASASRTRPAALPAGKKPVSCPVNPTSDCIRCHMPAVDVAVPHVKYTDHHIRSRQD
;
A
#
# COMPACT_ATOMS: atom_id res chain seq x y z
N MET A 1 -25.27 -97.76 -30.53
CA MET A 1 -24.36 -96.79 -31.19
C MET A 1 -24.68 -95.30 -30.89
N GLY A 2 -25.43 -94.96 -29.83
CA GLY A 2 -25.89 -93.57 -29.59
C GLY A 2 -25.10 -92.72 -28.57
N GLY A 3 -24.32 -93.32 -27.66
CA GLY A 3 -23.71 -92.59 -26.54
C GLY A 3 -22.42 -91.81 -26.85
N ARG A 4 -21.71 -92.15 -27.94
CA ARG A 4 -20.42 -91.51 -28.28
C ARG A 4 -20.59 -90.19 -29.04
N ILE A 5 -21.64 -90.06 -29.86
CA ILE A 5 -21.91 -88.84 -30.64
C ILE A 5 -22.40 -87.70 -29.74
N VAL A 6 -23.26 -88.00 -28.75
CA VAL A 6 -23.78 -87.00 -27.82
C VAL A 6 -22.68 -86.40 -26.93
N ARG A 7 -21.72 -87.21 -26.48
CA ARG A 7 -20.57 -86.71 -25.70
C ARG A 7 -19.60 -85.87 -26.55
N ALA A 8 -19.37 -86.23 -27.81
CA ALA A 8 -18.52 -85.43 -28.71
C ALA A 8 -19.14 -84.06 -29.03
N LEU A 9 -20.46 -84.01 -29.24
CA LEU A 9 -21.18 -82.75 -29.49
C LEU A 9 -21.26 -81.86 -28.25
N ALA A 10 -21.41 -82.44 -27.05
CA ALA A 10 -21.41 -81.68 -25.80
C ALA A 10 -20.03 -81.07 -25.50
N VAL A 11 -18.94 -81.78 -25.76
CA VAL A 11 -17.57 -81.26 -25.59
C VAL A 11 -17.25 -80.18 -26.63
N ALA A 12 -17.69 -80.34 -27.89
CA ALA A 12 -17.53 -79.31 -28.92
C ALA A 12 -18.33 -78.04 -28.61
N ALA A 13 -19.55 -78.16 -28.08
CA ALA A 13 -20.36 -77.01 -27.65
C ALA A 13 -19.75 -76.29 -26.45
N LEU A 14 -19.20 -77.02 -25.47
CA LEU A 14 -18.53 -76.43 -24.31
C LEU A 14 -17.23 -75.71 -24.72
N LEU A 15 -16.42 -76.31 -25.60
CA LEU A 15 -15.21 -75.69 -26.12
C LEU A 15 -15.52 -74.46 -26.99
N GLY A 16 -16.61 -74.48 -27.75
CA GLY A 16 -17.09 -73.31 -28.50
C GLY A 16 -17.57 -72.17 -27.59
N LEU A 17 -18.28 -72.48 -26.50
CA LEU A 17 -18.71 -71.48 -25.51
C LEU A 17 -17.55 -70.89 -24.72
N VAL A 18 -16.58 -71.72 -24.30
CA VAL A 18 -15.38 -71.26 -23.59
C VAL A 18 -14.46 -70.48 -24.52
N GLY A 19 -14.29 -70.92 -25.78
CA GLY A 19 -13.53 -70.19 -26.80
C GLY A 19 -14.18 -68.85 -27.19
N GLY A 20 -15.51 -68.81 -27.30
CA GLY A 20 -16.27 -67.58 -27.57
C GLY A 20 -16.22 -66.60 -26.41
N ALA A 21 -16.34 -67.07 -25.17
CA ALA A 21 -16.19 -66.24 -23.98
C ALA A 21 -14.75 -65.72 -23.81
N ALA A 22 -13.74 -66.56 -24.05
CA ALA A 22 -12.33 -66.15 -24.01
C ALA A 22 -12.00 -65.13 -25.11
N TRP A 23 -12.52 -65.31 -26.33
CA TRP A 23 -12.37 -64.33 -27.42
C TRP A 23 -13.11 -63.03 -27.14
N TRP A 24 -14.30 -63.08 -26.52
CA TRP A 24 -15.06 -61.89 -26.12
C TRP A 24 -14.38 -61.11 -24.98
N VAL A 25 -13.81 -61.81 -24.00
CA VAL A 25 -13.03 -61.18 -22.90
C VAL A 25 -11.69 -60.64 -23.42
N MET A 26 -10.98 -61.36 -24.28
CA MET A 26 -9.73 -60.88 -24.88
C MET A 26 -9.96 -59.73 -25.87
N SER A 27 -11.05 -59.72 -26.64
CA SER A 27 -11.40 -58.61 -27.54
C SER A 27 -11.83 -57.34 -26.78
N ARG A 28 -12.44 -57.49 -25.60
CA ARG A 28 -12.69 -56.34 -24.68
C ARG A 28 -11.46 -55.92 -23.89
N ALA A 29 -10.58 -56.84 -23.53
CA ALA A 29 -9.33 -56.52 -22.83
C ALA A 29 -8.26 -55.88 -23.74
N THR A 30 -8.38 -56.05 -25.07
CA THR A 30 -7.53 -55.41 -26.08
C THR A 30 -8.15 -54.15 -26.69
N ALA A 31 -9.43 -53.85 -26.40
CA ALA A 31 -10.06 -52.60 -26.75
C ALA A 31 -9.47 -51.48 -25.87
N ARG A 32 -8.44 -50.82 -26.38
CA ARG A 32 -7.94 -49.56 -25.81
C ARG A 32 -9.13 -48.61 -25.64
N PRO A 33 -9.28 -47.91 -24.50
CA PRO A 33 -10.31 -46.89 -24.37
C PRO A 33 -10.20 -45.95 -25.58
N ALA A 34 -11.34 -45.65 -26.21
CA ALA A 34 -11.38 -44.76 -27.35
C ALA A 34 -10.63 -43.47 -26.98
N PHE A 35 -9.59 -43.16 -27.73
CA PHE A 35 -8.76 -41.99 -27.50
C PHE A 35 -9.64 -40.74 -27.56
N ASP A 36 -9.86 -40.08 -26.42
CA ASP A 36 -10.51 -38.77 -26.36
C ASP A 36 -9.42 -37.69 -26.44
N PRO A 37 -9.26 -37.02 -27.59
CA PRO A 37 -8.24 -35.99 -27.77
C PRO A 37 -8.42 -34.82 -26.80
N LEU A 38 -9.66 -34.52 -26.35
CA LEU A 38 -9.89 -33.46 -25.39
C LEU A 38 -9.49 -33.86 -23.98
N ALA A 39 -9.74 -35.10 -23.56
CA ALA A 39 -9.24 -35.60 -22.28
C ALA A 39 -7.71 -35.59 -22.20
N GLU A 40 -7.02 -36.05 -23.25
CA GLU A 40 -5.56 -35.94 -23.31
C GLU A 40 -5.12 -34.47 -23.35
N GLY A 41 -5.87 -33.61 -24.05
CA GLY A 41 -5.62 -32.19 -24.15
C GLY A 41 -5.70 -31.47 -22.79
N ARG A 42 -6.74 -31.77 -22.00
CA ARG A 42 -6.89 -31.30 -20.60
C ARG A 42 -5.74 -31.80 -19.73
N SER A 43 -5.43 -33.10 -19.82
CA SER A 43 -4.30 -33.67 -19.07
C SER A 43 -2.95 -33.05 -19.44
N ALA A 44 -2.73 -32.71 -20.72
CA ALA A 44 -1.56 -31.97 -21.17
C ALA A 44 -1.54 -30.54 -20.63
N TYR A 45 -2.70 -29.87 -20.59
CA TYR A 45 -2.86 -28.54 -20.00
C TYR A 45 -2.50 -28.53 -18.52
N ASP A 46 -3.02 -29.50 -17.75
CA ASP A 46 -2.79 -29.62 -16.31
C ASP A 46 -1.31 -29.85 -15.97
N ARG A 47 -0.55 -30.49 -16.87
CA ARG A 47 0.91 -30.67 -16.75
C ARG A 47 1.73 -29.48 -17.26
N GLY A 48 1.09 -28.43 -17.75
CA GLY A 48 1.74 -27.25 -18.32
C GLY A 48 2.23 -27.42 -19.77
N ASP A 49 1.89 -28.51 -20.46
CA ASP A 49 2.19 -28.70 -21.88
C ASP A 49 1.12 -28.03 -22.75
N PHE A 50 1.11 -26.70 -22.70
CA PHE A 50 0.15 -25.87 -23.41
C PHE A 50 0.26 -26.00 -24.94
N ARG A 51 1.44 -26.37 -25.46
CA ARG A 51 1.63 -26.62 -26.90
C ARG A 51 0.88 -27.87 -27.35
N ARG A 52 1.01 -28.96 -26.61
CA ARG A 52 0.28 -30.21 -26.88
C ARG A 52 -1.22 -30.04 -26.68
N ALA A 53 -1.64 -29.39 -25.60
CA ALA A 53 -3.05 -29.08 -25.34
C ALA A 53 -3.68 -28.27 -26.48
N ALA A 54 -3.01 -27.22 -26.96
CA ALA A 54 -3.46 -26.42 -28.10
C ALA A 54 -3.49 -27.21 -29.43
N ALA A 55 -2.61 -28.19 -29.62
CA ALA A 55 -2.64 -29.03 -30.82
C ALA A 55 -3.86 -29.95 -30.81
N LEU A 56 -4.09 -30.64 -29.70
CA LEU A 56 -5.23 -31.55 -29.52
C LEU A 56 -6.58 -30.82 -29.61
N ALA A 57 -6.68 -29.63 -29.02
CA ALA A 57 -7.86 -28.79 -29.12
C ALA A 57 -8.15 -28.36 -30.58
N ARG A 58 -7.11 -27.99 -31.35
CA ARG A 58 -7.27 -27.65 -32.78
C ARG A 58 -7.73 -28.85 -33.60
N ASP A 59 -7.19 -30.04 -33.34
CA ASP A 59 -7.62 -31.24 -34.05
C ASP A 59 -9.09 -31.57 -33.79
N ARG A 60 -9.56 -31.36 -32.56
CA ARG A 60 -10.99 -31.46 -32.24
C ARG A 60 -11.83 -30.43 -33.00
N LEU A 61 -11.37 -29.18 -33.06
CA LEU A 61 -12.08 -28.10 -33.76
C LEU A 61 -12.12 -28.29 -35.29
N LYS A 62 -11.21 -29.06 -35.89
CA LYS A 62 -11.30 -29.44 -37.31
C LYS A 62 -12.52 -30.35 -37.56
N ALA A 63 -12.81 -31.25 -36.63
CA ALA A 63 -13.96 -32.14 -36.72
C ALA A 63 -15.26 -31.45 -36.29
N GLU A 64 -15.20 -30.64 -35.24
CA GLU A 64 -16.35 -29.91 -34.68
C GLU A 64 -16.00 -28.45 -34.38
N PRO A 65 -16.12 -27.54 -35.36
CA PRO A 65 -15.70 -26.14 -35.21
C PRO A 65 -16.39 -25.38 -34.06
N GLY A 66 -17.61 -25.78 -33.69
CA GLY A 66 -18.41 -25.16 -32.64
C GLY A 66 -18.26 -25.80 -31.25
N ASN A 67 -17.37 -26.77 -31.07
CA ASN A 67 -17.24 -27.47 -29.79
C ASN A 67 -16.70 -26.52 -28.70
N PRO A 68 -17.52 -26.14 -27.68
CA PRO A 68 -17.15 -25.08 -26.72
C PRO A 68 -15.97 -25.49 -25.83
N GLU A 69 -15.86 -26.77 -25.48
CA GLU A 69 -14.76 -27.29 -24.67
C GLU A 69 -13.43 -27.23 -25.42
N ALA A 70 -13.43 -27.58 -26.71
CA ALA A 70 -12.26 -27.47 -27.57
C ALA A 70 -11.85 -26.01 -27.81
N VAL A 71 -12.82 -25.11 -27.99
CA VAL A 71 -12.56 -23.65 -28.07
C VAL A 71 -11.92 -23.16 -26.78
N ARG A 72 -12.49 -23.49 -25.61
CA ARG A 72 -11.94 -23.09 -24.30
C ARG A 72 -10.54 -23.62 -24.07
N LEU A 73 -10.30 -24.91 -24.31
CA LEU A 73 -8.97 -25.50 -24.15
C LEU A 73 -7.94 -24.82 -25.06
N LEU A 74 -8.31 -24.49 -26.30
CA LEU A 74 -7.43 -23.76 -27.21
C LEU A 74 -7.19 -22.31 -26.76
N ALA A 75 -8.22 -21.62 -26.28
CA ALA A 75 -8.15 -20.26 -25.77
C ALA A 75 -7.18 -20.19 -24.58
N ARG A 76 -7.42 -21.01 -23.56
CA ARG A 76 -6.59 -21.10 -22.36
C ARG A 76 -5.15 -21.44 -22.68
N SER A 77 -4.95 -22.48 -23.50
CA SER A 77 -3.60 -22.90 -23.92
C SER A 77 -2.87 -21.80 -24.68
N SER A 78 -3.58 -21.02 -25.50
CA SER A 78 -2.99 -19.90 -26.25
C SER A 78 -2.64 -18.73 -25.34
N ALA A 79 -3.50 -18.39 -24.37
CA ALA A 79 -3.21 -17.36 -23.37
C ALA A 79 -1.99 -17.71 -22.53
N ARG A 80 -1.88 -18.94 -22.00
CA ARG A 80 -0.71 -19.43 -21.24
C ARG A 80 0.58 -19.47 -22.08
N GLN A 81 0.49 -19.42 -23.40
CA GLN A 81 1.62 -19.30 -24.34
C GLN A 81 1.94 -17.84 -24.70
N GLY A 82 1.29 -16.84 -24.08
CA GLY A 82 1.46 -15.42 -24.37
C GLY A 82 0.76 -14.95 -25.66
N ARG A 83 -0.07 -15.80 -26.29
CA ARG A 83 -0.82 -15.44 -27.50
C ARG A 83 -2.18 -14.84 -27.14
N HIS A 84 -2.14 -13.68 -26.50
CA HIS A 84 -3.32 -13.03 -25.89
C HIS A 84 -4.37 -12.62 -26.93
N ASP A 85 -3.99 -12.15 -28.11
CA ASP A 85 -4.94 -11.76 -29.17
C ASP A 85 -5.73 -12.97 -29.70
N VAL A 86 -5.02 -14.09 -29.94
CA VAL A 86 -5.63 -15.36 -30.36
C VAL A 86 -6.57 -15.87 -29.28
N ALA A 87 -6.16 -15.81 -28.02
CA ALA A 87 -6.99 -16.23 -26.90
C ALA A 87 -8.26 -15.37 -26.77
N THR A 88 -8.13 -14.05 -26.90
CA THR A 88 -9.26 -13.09 -26.84
C THR A 88 -10.32 -13.46 -27.87
N GLY A 89 -9.94 -13.61 -29.15
CA GLY A 89 -10.89 -13.99 -30.21
C GLY A 89 -11.52 -15.37 -30.01
N LEU A 90 -10.84 -16.29 -29.31
CA LEU A 90 -11.42 -17.60 -28.95
C LEU A 90 -12.37 -17.52 -27.75
N PHE A 91 -12.05 -16.69 -26.75
CA PHE A 91 -12.96 -16.45 -25.62
C PHE A 91 -14.24 -15.74 -26.06
N ASP A 92 -14.15 -14.80 -27.01
CA ASP A 92 -15.32 -14.12 -27.59
C ASP A 92 -16.30 -15.12 -28.23
N ARG A 93 -15.78 -16.17 -28.87
CA ARG A 93 -16.60 -17.26 -29.45
C ARG A 93 -17.36 -18.07 -28.42
N LEU A 94 -16.92 -18.09 -27.16
CA LEU A 94 -17.64 -18.74 -26.05
C LEU A 94 -18.77 -17.87 -25.52
N GLY A 95 -18.66 -16.54 -25.67
CA GLY A 95 -19.56 -15.55 -25.09
C GLY A 95 -19.30 -15.32 -23.58
N VAL A 96 -19.30 -14.05 -23.17
CA VAL A 96 -18.91 -13.61 -21.81
C VAL A 96 -19.70 -14.31 -20.69
N GLY A 97 -20.98 -14.65 -20.91
CA GLY A 97 -21.81 -15.36 -19.92
C GLY A 97 -21.35 -16.79 -19.60
N ASN A 98 -20.54 -17.41 -20.47
CA ASN A 98 -20.03 -18.77 -20.34
C ASN A 98 -18.57 -18.83 -19.87
N TRP A 99 -17.96 -17.69 -19.55
CA TRP A 99 -16.59 -17.65 -19.07
C TRP A 99 -16.52 -18.18 -17.63
N GLU A 100 -15.56 -19.06 -17.40
CA GLU A 100 -15.20 -19.57 -16.08
C GLU A 100 -14.14 -18.66 -15.43
N ALA A 101 -13.84 -18.88 -14.15
CA ALA A 101 -12.87 -18.06 -13.41
C ALA A 101 -11.49 -18.01 -14.08
N GLU A 102 -10.99 -19.15 -14.57
CA GLU A 102 -9.71 -19.20 -15.28
C GLU A 102 -9.76 -18.46 -16.64
N ASP A 103 -10.91 -18.46 -17.33
CA ASP A 103 -11.06 -17.73 -18.59
C ASP A 103 -10.95 -16.21 -18.35
N LEU A 104 -11.64 -15.73 -17.31
CA LEU A 104 -11.58 -14.33 -16.86
C LEU A 104 -10.16 -13.94 -16.39
N PHE A 105 -9.48 -14.81 -15.64
CA PHE A 105 -8.09 -14.62 -15.23
C PHE A 105 -7.16 -14.47 -16.43
N LEU A 106 -7.27 -15.33 -17.43
CA LEU A 106 -6.42 -15.30 -18.62
C LEU A 106 -6.75 -14.11 -19.53
N ALA A 107 -8.01 -13.66 -19.56
CA ALA A 107 -8.40 -12.41 -20.21
C ALA A 107 -7.78 -11.19 -19.51
N ALA A 108 -7.73 -11.19 -18.17
CA ALA A 108 -7.07 -10.13 -17.40
C ALA A 108 -5.59 -9.99 -17.76
N ALA A 109 -4.86 -11.10 -17.89
CA ALA A 109 -3.47 -11.09 -18.35
C ALA A 109 -3.32 -10.52 -19.78
N GLY A 110 -4.32 -10.75 -20.63
CA GLY A 110 -4.38 -10.14 -21.96
C GLY A 110 -4.52 -8.61 -21.91
N HIS A 111 -5.43 -8.09 -21.08
CA HIS A 111 -5.57 -6.66 -20.83
C HIS A 111 -4.28 -6.04 -20.26
N GLU A 112 -3.65 -6.70 -19.28
CA GLU A 112 -2.38 -6.26 -18.71
C GLU A 112 -1.27 -6.17 -19.78
N SER A 113 -1.17 -7.14 -20.70
CA SER A 113 -0.19 -7.11 -21.79
C SER A 113 -0.36 -5.91 -22.75
N ARG A 114 -1.55 -5.32 -22.80
CA ARG A 114 -1.88 -4.12 -23.57
C ARG A 114 -1.79 -2.82 -22.76
N GLY A 115 -1.45 -2.90 -21.47
CA GLY A 115 -1.45 -1.76 -20.55
C GLY A 115 -2.85 -1.31 -20.09
N GLU A 116 -3.88 -2.13 -20.33
CA GLU A 116 -5.27 -1.83 -19.98
C GLU A 116 -5.53 -2.22 -18.51
N LYS A 117 -5.14 -1.36 -17.57
CA LYS A 117 -5.21 -1.64 -16.13
C LYS A 117 -6.62 -1.88 -15.60
N ASP A 118 -7.56 -0.97 -15.89
CA ASP A 118 -8.92 -1.08 -15.33
C ASP A 118 -9.67 -2.32 -15.85
N PRO A 119 -9.65 -2.63 -17.16
CA PRO A 119 -10.23 -3.88 -17.66
C PRO A 119 -9.57 -5.14 -17.08
N ALA A 120 -8.25 -5.11 -16.85
CA ALA A 120 -7.56 -6.23 -16.20
C ALA A 120 -8.08 -6.44 -14.76
N TYR A 121 -8.20 -5.36 -13.98
CA TYR A 121 -8.71 -5.40 -12.62
C TYR A 121 -10.16 -5.90 -12.57
N ASP A 122 -11.03 -5.40 -13.45
CA ASP A 122 -12.43 -5.81 -13.55
C ASP A 122 -12.56 -7.31 -13.90
N ALA A 123 -11.74 -7.81 -14.81
CA ALA A 123 -11.71 -9.22 -15.17
C ALA A 123 -11.28 -10.11 -13.99
N LEU A 124 -10.28 -9.70 -13.20
CA LEU A 124 -9.86 -10.41 -11.98
C LEU A 124 -10.97 -10.42 -10.92
N ARG A 125 -11.65 -9.30 -10.69
CA ARG A 125 -12.78 -9.24 -9.74
C ARG A 125 -13.90 -10.21 -10.13
N LYS A 126 -14.31 -10.19 -11.40
CA LYS A 126 -15.30 -11.14 -11.94
C LYS A 126 -14.84 -12.59 -11.82
N ALA A 127 -13.54 -12.87 -12.01
CA ALA A 127 -13.00 -14.21 -11.83
C ALA A 127 -13.20 -14.72 -10.39
N ILE A 128 -12.96 -13.87 -9.39
CA ILE A 128 -13.20 -14.21 -7.96
C ILE A 128 -14.68 -14.36 -7.65
N GLU A 129 -15.55 -13.54 -8.23
CA GLU A 129 -17.01 -13.70 -8.09
C GLU A 129 -17.47 -15.05 -8.64
N ARG A 130 -16.80 -15.56 -9.69
CA ARG A 130 -17.11 -16.85 -10.32
C ARG A 130 -16.59 -18.04 -9.53
N ASP A 131 -15.37 -17.94 -9.01
CA ASP A 131 -14.76 -18.91 -8.11
C ASP A 131 -13.96 -18.18 -7.00
N PRO A 132 -14.53 -18.11 -5.79
CA PRO A 132 -13.87 -17.48 -4.65
C PRO A 132 -12.54 -18.14 -4.22
N HIS A 133 -12.22 -19.35 -4.68
CA HIS A 133 -11.00 -20.06 -4.30
C HIS A 133 -10.03 -20.25 -5.48
N HIS A 134 -10.24 -19.55 -6.60
CA HIS A 134 -9.36 -19.65 -7.76
C HIS A 134 -7.94 -19.12 -7.44
N PRO A 135 -6.92 -19.99 -7.33
CA PRO A 135 -5.66 -19.63 -6.68
C PRO A 135 -4.83 -18.62 -7.47
N ASP A 136 -4.78 -18.74 -8.79
CA ASP A 136 -4.06 -17.81 -9.66
C ASP A 136 -4.64 -16.38 -9.54
N THR A 137 -5.96 -16.26 -9.50
CA THR A 137 -6.62 -14.95 -9.35
C THR A 137 -6.40 -14.38 -7.96
N LEU A 138 -6.56 -15.18 -6.90
CA LEU A 138 -6.27 -14.74 -5.53
C LEU A 138 -4.82 -14.23 -5.41
N PHE A 139 -3.85 -14.97 -5.97
CA PHE A 139 -2.44 -14.58 -5.92
C PHE A 139 -2.15 -13.28 -6.69
N VAL A 140 -2.67 -13.14 -7.91
CA VAL A 140 -2.42 -11.94 -8.73
C VAL A 140 -3.16 -10.73 -8.16
N LEU A 141 -4.43 -10.89 -7.77
CA LEU A 141 -5.21 -9.78 -7.24
C LEU A 141 -4.69 -9.31 -5.88
N ALA A 142 -4.31 -10.23 -4.97
CA ALA A 142 -3.70 -9.84 -3.69
C ALA A 142 -2.43 -8.99 -3.89
N ARG A 143 -1.58 -9.38 -4.85
CA ARG A 143 -0.38 -8.59 -5.17
C ARG A 143 -0.69 -7.27 -5.85
N LEU A 144 -1.77 -7.21 -6.63
CA LEU A 144 -2.20 -5.98 -7.28
C LEU A 144 -2.76 -5.01 -6.24
N ASP A 145 -3.64 -5.47 -5.36
CA ASP A 145 -4.16 -4.68 -4.23
C ASP A 145 -3.04 -4.19 -3.31
N ALA A 146 -2.03 -5.02 -3.02
CA ALA A 146 -0.86 -4.59 -2.25
C ALA A 146 -0.08 -3.47 -2.96
N ARG A 147 0.11 -3.56 -4.30
CA ARG A 147 0.78 -2.51 -5.08
C ARG A 147 -0.02 -1.22 -5.16
N GLU A 148 -1.34 -1.32 -5.16
CA GLU A 148 -2.27 -0.19 -5.20
C GLU A 148 -2.56 0.41 -3.81
N ASP A 149 -1.73 0.07 -2.80
CA ASP A 149 -1.85 0.55 -1.41
C ASP A 149 -3.19 0.17 -0.74
N ASN A 150 -3.75 -1.01 -1.10
CA ASN A 150 -4.92 -1.65 -0.48
C ASN A 150 -4.55 -2.92 0.31
N PRO A 151 -3.68 -2.83 1.33
CA PRO A 151 -3.16 -4.00 2.03
C PRO A 151 -4.21 -4.77 2.85
N TYR A 152 -5.33 -4.18 3.30
CA TYR A 152 -6.37 -4.99 3.96
C TYR A 152 -7.06 -5.94 2.98
N ALA A 153 -7.43 -5.46 1.80
CA ALA A 153 -7.98 -6.30 0.74
C ALA A 153 -6.96 -7.38 0.32
N ALA A 154 -5.69 -7.01 0.17
CA ALA A 154 -4.61 -7.94 -0.16
C ALA A 154 -4.42 -9.03 0.91
N ALA A 155 -4.51 -8.69 2.20
CA ALA A 155 -4.37 -9.64 3.29
C ALA A 155 -5.51 -10.66 3.30
N GLU A 156 -6.74 -10.21 3.04
CA GLU A 156 -7.91 -11.11 2.93
C GLU A 156 -7.71 -12.12 1.78
N LEU A 157 -7.30 -11.64 0.60
CA LEU A 157 -7.04 -12.48 -0.55
C LEU A 157 -5.87 -13.45 -0.32
N ALA A 158 -4.78 -13.00 0.31
CA ALA A 158 -3.64 -13.84 0.67
C ALA A 158 -4.01 -14.91 1.71
N GLY A 159 -4.85 -14.56 2.69
CA GLY A 159 -5.38 -15.51 3.68
C GLY A 159 -6.28 -16.58 3.03
N ARG A 160 -7.13 -16.20 2.07
CA ARG A 160 -7.91 -17.15 1.27
C ARG A 160 -7.01 -18.07 0.46
N LEU A 161 -5.97 -17.51 -0.17
CA LEU A 161 -4.98 -18.30 -0.92
C LEU A 161 -4.27 -19.31 -0.03
N ALA A 162 -3.94 -18.94 1.21
CA ALA A 162 -3.33 -19.84 2.19
C ALA A 162 -4.22 -21.05 2.54
N GLY A 163 -5.53 -20.95 2.32
CA GLY A 163 -6.47 -22.05 2.50
C GLY A 163 -6.69 -22.93 1.26
N VAL A 164 -6.09 -22.60 0.10
CA VAL A 164 -6.24 -23.38 -1.13
C VAL A 164 -5.20 -24.51 -1.18
N PRO A 165 -5.62 -25.79 -1.39
CA PRO A 165 -4.70 -26.91 -1.47
C PRO A 165 -3.59 -26.73 -2.51
N GLY A 166 -2.34 -26.94 -2.10
CA GLY A 166 -1.15 -26.76 -2.94
C GLY A 166 -0.64 -25.31 -3.06
N TRP A 167 -1.31 -24.35 -2.42
CA TRP A 167 -0.96 -22.93 -2.41
C TRP A 167 -0.72 -22.38 -1.00
N GLU A 168 -0.80 -23.22 0.03
CA GLU A 168 -0.76 -22.83 1.44
C GLU A 168 0.50 -22.02 1.76
N ALA A 169 1.69 -22.54 1.39
CA ALA A 169 2.96 -21.87 1.65
C ALA A 169 3.07 -20.51 0.92
N ARG A 170 2.56 -20.43 -0.31
CA ARG A 170 2.60 -19.21 -1.12
C ARG A 170 1.62 -18.15 -0.63
N GLY A 171 0.44 -18.58 -0.17
CA GLY A 171 -0.53 -17.72 0.49
C GLY A 171 0.00 -17.15 1.79
N GLU A 172 0.57 -17.99 2.67
CA GLU A 172 1.18 -17.56 3.93
C GLU A 172 2.38 -16.63 3.71
N ALA A 173 3.22 -16.91 2.70
CA ALA A 173 4.34 -16.04 2.32
C ALA A 173 3.86 -14.64 1.92
N LEU A 174 2.85 -14.57 1.05
CA LEU A 174 2.26 -13.31 0.62
C LEU A 174 1.58 -12.58 1.79
N LEU A 175 0.81 -13.30 2.60
CA LEU A 175 0.13 -12.76 3.78
C LEU A 175 1.15 -12.14 4.75
N GLY A 176 2.29 -12.82 4.98
CA GLY A 176 3.36 -12.30 5.83
C GLY A 176 3.89 -10.95 5.36
N THR A 177 4.13 -10.79 4.06
CA THR A 177 4.56 -9.50 3.49
C THR A 177 3.49 -8.41 3.66
N VAL A 178 2.23 -8.72 3.36
CA VAL A 178 1.15 -7.74 3.45
C VAL A 178 0.87 -7.34 4.91
N LEU A 179 0.97 -8.26 5.86
CA LEU A 179 0.82 -7.95 7.28
C LEU A 179 1.94 -7.03 7.78
N ALA A 180 3.16 -7.16 7.26
CA ALA A 180 4.23 -6.22 7.58
C ALA A 180 3.89 -4.79 7.11
N ASP A 181 3.32 -4.63 5.91
CA ASP A 181 2.83 -3.34 5.39
C ASP A 181 1.67 -2.77 6.22
N LEU A 182 0.87 -3.64 6.83
CA LEU A 182 -0.18 -3.29 7.80
C LEU A 182 0.35 -2.95 9.19
N SER A 183 1.67 -2.80 9.37
CA SER A 183 2.28 -2.60 10.70
C SER A 183 1.83 -3.67 11.71
N ASP A 184 1.72 -4.92 11.22
CA ASP A 184 1.46 -6.11 12.01
C ASP A 184 2.65 -7.07 12.03
N PRO A 185 3.75 -6.70 12.70
CA PRO A 185 4.96 -7.51 12.72
C PRO A 185 4.73 -8.88 13.38
N ALA A 186 3.87 -8.97 14.39
CA ALA A 186 3.57 -10.24 15.03
C ALA A 186 2.80 -11.20 14.09
N GLY A 187 1.79 -10.68 13.39
CA GLY A 187 1.05 -11.43 12.37
C GLY A 187 1.94 -11.82 11.18
N ALA A 188 2.76 -10.88 10.71
CA ALA A 188 3.71 -11.08 9.62
C ALA A 188 4.70 -12.21 9.92
N ALA A 189 5.33 -12.17 11.10
CA ALA A 189 6.23 -13.20 11.58
C ALA A 189 5.54 -14.58 11.62
N GLY A 190 4.33 -14.64 12.19
CA GLY A 190 3.57 -15.89 12.28
C GLY A 190 3.22 -16.50 10.92
N ALA A 191 2.89 -15.67 9.92
CA ALA A 191 2.61 -16.12 8.56
C ALA A 191 3.88 -16.60 7.84
N LEU A 192 4.99 -15.86 7.92
CA LEU A 192 6.27 -16.27 7.34
C LEU A 192 6.81 -17.58 7.95
N GLU A 193 6.63 -17.77 9.26
CA GLU A 193 6.97 -19.04 9.92
C GLU A 193 6.12 -20.20 9.41
N ARG A 194 4.80 -20.01 9.22
CA ARG A 194 3.94 -21.04 8.61
C ARG A 194 4.38 -21.35 7.18
N ALA A 195 4.67 -20.33 6.38
CA ALA A 195 5.15 -20.49 5.01
C ALA A 195 6.42 -21.34 4.93
N LEU A 196 7.45 -21.00 5.73
CA LEU A 196 8.72 -21.73 5.77
C LEU A 196 8.59 -23.16 6.31
N ARG A 197 7.61 -23.43 7.19
CA ARG A 197 7.31 -24.78 7.65
C ARG A 197 6.62 -25.62 6.59
N LEU A 198 5.69 -25.03 5.83
CA LEU A 198 4.94 -25.71 4.76
C LEU A 198 5.83 -26.01 3.55
N ASP A 199 6.66 -25.04 3.14
CA ASP A 199 7.65 -25.21 2.08
C ASP A 199 8.94 -24.43 2.40
N PRO A 200 9.99 -25.09 2.90
CA PRO A 200 11.28 -24.45 3.18
C PRO A 200 11.97 -23.83 1.96
N SER A 201 11.60 -24.24 0.74
CA SER A 201 12.14 -23.69 -0.51
C SER A 201 11.39 -22.46 -1.01
N LEU A 202 10.16 -22.23 -0.49
CA LEU A 202 9.23 -21.19 -0.92
C LEU A 202 9.09 -21.14 -2.45
N LYS A 203 8.95 -22.30 -3.10
CA LYS A 203 8.91 -22.39 -4.55
C LYS A 203 7.69 -21.64 -5.08
N GLY A 204 7.94 -20.68 -5.98
CA GLY A 204 6.88 -19.86 -6.57
C GLY A 204 6.38 -18.70 -5.69
N ALA A 205 6.92 -18.53 -4.48
CA ALA A 205 6.72 -17.31 -3.71
C ALA A 205 7.44 -16.12 -4.37
N THR A 206 7.11 -14.90 -3.92
CA THR A 206 7.72 -13.65 -4.43
C THR A 206 9.11 -13.37 -3.87
N PHE A 207 9.57 -14.16 -2.90
CA PHE A 207 10.85 -13.98 -2.24
C PHE A 207 11.48 -15.34 -1.92
N SER A 208 12.81 -15.32 -1.80
CA SER A 208 13.62 -16.47 -1.44
C SER A 208 13.51 -16.83 0.06
N PRO A 209 13.85 -18.06 0.45
CA PRO A 209 13.91 -18.46 1.86
C PRO A 209 14.87 -17.61 2.70
N ALA A 210 15.90 -17.01 2.09
CA ALA A 210 16.82 -16.12 2.79
C ALA A 210 16.17 -14.75 3.06
N GLU A 211 15.45 -14.20 2.08
CA GLU A 211 14.68 -12.97 2.25
C GLU A 211 13.57 -13.14 3.30
N ALA A 212 12.86 -14.28 3.27
CA ALA A 212 11.85 -14.62 4.26
C ALA A 212 12.41 -14.64 5.68
N ARG A 213 13.57 -15.26 5.89
CA ARG A 213 14.26 -15.33 7.19
C ARG A 213 14.70 -13.95 7.69
N ARG A 214 15.22 -13.09 6.81
CA ARG A 214 15.59 -11.71 7.17
C ARG A 214 14.36 -10.87 7.54
N ALA A 215 13.26 -11.01 6.79
CA ALA A 215 11.99 -10.35 7.09
C ALA A 215 11.43 -10.83 8.45
N LEU A 216 11.39 -12.15 8.67
CA LEU A 216 10.98 -12.75 9.93
C LEU A 216 11.80 -12.25 11.13
N ALA A 217 13.13 -12.17 10.97
CA ALA A 217 14.00 -11.64 12.02
C ALA A 217 13.72 -10.16 12.32
N ARG A 218 13.48 -9.35 11.28
CA ARG A 218 13.08 -7.93 11.42
C ARG A 218 11.75 -7.81 12.15
N ASP A 219 10.74 -8.61 11.81
CA ASP A 219 9.42 -8.56 12.45
C ASP A 219 9.47 -8.97 13.92
N HIS A 220 10.29 -9.97 14.26
CA HIS A 220 10.54 -10.35 15.65
C HIS A 220 11.26 -9.25 16.44
N LEU A 221 12.24 -8.58 15.83
CA LEU A 221 12.92 -7.43 16.45
C LEU A 221 11.98 -6.24 16.69
N ILE A 222 11.08 -5.94 15.75
CA ILE A 222 10.05 -4.89 15.90
C ILE A 222 9.09 -5.27 17.04
N SER A 223 8.78 -6.56 17.17
CA SER A 223 7.94 -7.10 18.25
C SER A 223 8.67 -7.27 19.59
N GLY A 224 9.96 -6.88 19.68
CA GLY A 224 10.75 -7.00 20.92
C GLY A 224 11.10 -8.45 21.32
N ARG A 225 11.19 -9.37 20.35
CA ARG A 225 11.52 -10.80 20.54
C ARG A 225 12.88 -11.15 19.91
N PRO A 226 14.00 -10.67 20.48
CA PRO A 226 15.33 -10.84 19.87
C PRO A 226 15.80 -12.30 19.82
N ASP A 227 15.32 -13.15 20.72
CA ASP A 227 15.58 -14.59 20.75
C ASP A 227 15.02 -15.31 19.51
N LEU A 228 13.76 -15.01 19.15
CA LEU A 228 13.13 -15.54 17.94
C LEU A 228 13.77 -14.94 16.68
N ALA A 229 14.13 -13.67 16.72
CA ALA A 229 14.87 -13.04 15.62
C ALA A 229 16.24 -13.70 15.39
N ARG A 230 16.98 -14.05 16.45
CA ARG A 230 18.22 -14.83 16.34
C ARG A 230 17.98 -16.16 15.65
N ALA A 231 16.95 -16.88 16.08
CA ALA A 231 16.61 -18.19 15.51
C ALA A 231 16.28 -18.09 14.01
N ALA A 232 15.55 -17.05 13.62
CA ALA A 232 15.20 -16.79 12.22
C ALA A 232 16.43 -16.49 11.33
N LEU A 233 17.45 -15.83 11.88
CA LEU A 233 18.73 -15.60 11.18
C LEU A 233 19.59 -16.88 11.09
N GLY A 234 19.26 -17.92 11.86
CA GLY A 234 19.96 -19.19 11.84
C GLY A 234 19.94 -19.85 10.45
N GLY A 235 21.11 -20.30 10.00
CA GLY A 235 21.28 -20.96 8.70
C GLY A 235 21.41 -20.01 7.51
N LEU A 236 21.42 -18.69 7.72
CA LEU A 236 21.88 -17.75 6.70
C LEU A 236 23.41 -17.77 6.60
N PRO A 237 23.99 -17.53 5.40
CA PRO A 237 25.44 -17.47 5.23
C PRO A 237 26.07 -16.37 6.09
N GLU A 238 27.27 -16.60 6.63
CA GLU A 238 27.96 -15.63 7.48
C GLU A 238 28.31 -14.33 6.73
N GLU A 239 28.52 -14.42 5.42
CA GLU A 239 28.78 -13.29 4.52
C GLU A 239 27.54 -12.44 4.21
N ASP A 240 26.35 -12.86 4.64
CA ASP A 240 25.13 -12.05 4.51
C ASP A 240 25.23 -10.82 5.41
N ARG A 241 25.64 -9.71 4.80
CA ARG A 241 25.80 -8.41 5.48
C ARG A 241 24.50 -7.93 6.13
N THR A 242 23.35 -8.20 5.53
CA THR A 242 22.05 -7.78 6.09
C THR A 242 21.72 -8.62 7.31
N ALA A 243 21.97 -9.93 7.26
CA ALA A 243 21.82 -10.82 8.40
C ALA A 243 22.77 -10.43 9.54
N SER A 244 24.03 -10.11 9.24
CA SER A 244 24.99 -9.59 10.23
C SER A 244 24.53 -8.27 10.86
N TRP A 245 23.94 -7.37 10.07
CA TRP A 245 23.38 -6.13 10.59
C TRP A 245 22.18 -6.39 11.52
N LEU A 246 21.23 -7.24 11.12
CA LEU A 246 20.10 -7.65 11.98
C LEU A 246 20.58 -8.34 13.26
N LEU A 247 21.61 -9.18 13.17
CA LEU A 247 22.23 -9.83 14.33
C LEU A 247 22.81 -8.80 15.31
N SER A 248 23.38 -7.68 14.82
CA SER A 248 23.82 -6.59 15.71
C SER A 248 22.66 -6.04 16.54
N ARG A 249 21.46 -5.94 15.97
CA ARG A 249 20.27 -5.43 16.66
C ARG A 249 19.68 -6.44 17.63
N VAL A 250 19.69 -7.72 17.26
CA VAL A 250 19.38 -8.83 18.16
C VAL A 250 20.25 -8.74 19.41
N LEU A 251 21.57 -8.66 19.23
CA LEU A 251 22.53 -8.63 20.34
C LEU A 251 22.38 -7.35 21.17
N LEU A 252 22.10 -6.21 20.54
CA LEU A 252 21.82 -4.95 21.24
C LEU A 252 20.53 -5.04 22.10
N GLN A 253 19.45 -5.62 21.57
CA GLN A 253 18.21 -5.80 22.33
C GLN A 253 18.39 -6.74 23.53
N GLU A 254 19.33 -7.68 23.47
CA GLU A 254 19.70 -8.56 24.58
C GLU A 254 20.72 -7.98 25.56
N GLY A 255 21.23 -6.76 25.32
CA GLY A 255 22.28 -6.14 26.16
C GLY A 255 23.68 -6.73 25.95
N ARG A 256 23.91 -7.46 24.85
CA ARG A 256 25.21 -8.05 24.48
C ARG A 256 26.01 -7.09 23.60
N THR A 257 26.27 -5.90 24.11
CA THR A 257 26.77 -4.74 23.36
C THR A 257 28.10 -5.00 22.65
N SER A 258 29.08 -5.65 23.30
CA SER A 258 30.38 -5.95 22.68
C SER A 258 30.23 -6.85 21.45
N GLU A 259 29.37 -7.86 21.53
CA GLU A 259 29.11 -8.76 20.41
C GLU A 259 28.28 -8.08 19.31
N ALA A 260 27.35 -7.20 19.69
CA ALA A 260 26.61 -6.37 18.75
C ALA A 260 27.56 -5.50 17.92
N VAL A 261 28.61 -4.94 18.53
CA VAL A 261 29.62 -4.13 17.82
C VAL A 261 30.37 -4.97 16.80
N GLU A 262 30.78 -6.18 17.14
CA GLU A 262 31.46 -7.07 16.20
C GLU A 262 30.55 -7.50 15.04
N ALA A 263 29.28 -7.80 15.31
CA ALA A 263 28.29 -8.09 14.26
C ALA A 263 28.07 -6.88 13.34
N LEU A 264 28.01 -5.67 13.88
CA LEU A 264 27.89 -4.43 13.11
C LEU A 264 29.14 -4.20 12.22
N LYS A 265 30.35 -4.44 12.75
CA LYS A 265 31.58 -4.36 11.96
C LYS A 265 31.59 -5.34 10.80
N ARG A 266 31.15 -6.59 11.01
CA ARG A 266 31.02 -7.61 9.95
C ARG A 266 30.01 -7.19 8.88
N ALA A 267 28.89 -6.59 9.27
CA ALA A 267 27.91 -6.08 8.33
C ALA A 267 28.50 -5.00 7.40
N GLY A 268 29.34 -4.13 7.96
CA GLY A 268 29.98 -3.05 7.22
C GLY A 268 29.01 -1.91 6.84
N PRO A 269 29.53 -0.85 6.20
CA PRO A 269 28.73 0.31 5.81
C PRO A 269 27.67 -0.07 4.78
N GLY A 270 26.49 0.55 4.89
CA GLY A 270 25.38 0.37 3.95
C GLY A 270 24.55 -0.91 4.13
N ALA A 271 24.90 -1.80 5.05
CA ALA A 271 24.13 -3.03 5.31
C ALA A 271 22.69 -2.77 5.79
N ARG A 272 22.46 -1.64 6.46
CA ARG A 272 21.12 -1.14 6.84
C ARG A 272 20.28 -0.70 5.63
N GLY A 273 20.93 -0.33 4.52
CA GLY A 273 20.33 0.43 3.43
C GLY A 273 20.32 1.94 3.73
N GLU A 274 19.18 2.57 3.44
CA GLU A 274 18.96 4.01 3.57
C GLU A 274 19.14 4.54 5.00
N VAL A 275 19.59 5.78 5.15
CA VAL A 275 19.81 6.43 6.46
C VAL A 275 18.50 6.74 7.18
N THR A 276 17.41 6.84 6.41
CA THR A 276 16.04 7.06 6.89
C THR A 276 15.25 5.77 7.07
N ALA A 277 15.82 4.61 6.72
CA ALA A 277 15.13 3.33 6.87
C ALA A 277 14.70 3.13 8.34
N PRO A 278 13.45 2.74 8.62
CA PRO A 278 13.00 2.47 9.98
C PRO A 278 13.88 1.43 10.67
N GLU A 279 14.18 1.69 11.93
CA GLU A 279 14.93 0.76 12.77
C GLU A 279 14.03 -0.43 13.15
N PRO A 280 14.49 -1.69 13.08
CA PRO A 280 13.73 -2.85 13.52
C PRO A 280 13.70 -2.89 15.05
N ALA A 281 12.82 -2.09 15.62
CA ALA A 281 12.67 -1.90 17.06
C ALA A 281 11.21 -1.63 17.41
N PRO A 282 10.81 -1.90 18.67
CA PRO A 282 9.53 -1.42 19.17
C PRO A 282 9.50 0.12 19.19
N PHE A 283 8.32 0.68 18.94
CA PHE A 283 8.06 2.08 19.26
C PHE A 283 8.18 2.33 20.76
N VAL A 284 8.55 3.56 21.14
CA VAL A 284 8.70 3.95 22.55
C VAL A 284 7.81 5.13 22.95
N GLY A 285 7.18 5.79 21.98
CA GLY A 285 6.35 6.97 22.18
C GLY A 285 7.17 8.25 22.34
N ALA A 286 6.61 9.38 21.92
CA ALA A 286 7.29 10.66 21.94
C ALA A 286 7.72 11.10 23.35
N GLY A 287 7.01 10.65 24.39
CA GLY A 287 7.34 10.94 25.80
C GLY A 287 8.78 10.56 26.18
N ARG A 288 9.28 9.42 25.67
CA ARG A 288 10.66 8.96 25.91
C ARG A 288 11.69 9.84 25.21
N CYS A 289 11.33 10.46 24.09
CA CYS A 289 12.19 11.41 23.40
C CYS A 289 12.33 12.72 24.18
N VAL A 290 11.26 13.19 24.86
CA VAL A 290 11.26 14.46 25.62
C VAL A 290 12.29 14.46 26.75
N GLU A 291 12.57 13.30 27.34
CA GLU A 291 13.52 13.15 28.46
C GLU A 291 14.93 13.67 28.12
N CYS A 292 15.40 13.42 26.90
CA CYS A 292 16.73 13.85 26.43
C CYS A 292 16.68 15.00 25.39
N HIS A 293 15.56 15.16 24.67
CA HIS A 293 15.41 16.09 23.55
C HIS A 293 14.35 17.19 23.80
N ARG A 294 14.23 17.65 25.05
CA ARG A 294 13.20 18.59 25.51
C ARG A 294 12.98 19.80 24.59
N ASP A 295 14.06 20.48 24.20
CA ASP A 295 13.96 21.73 23.44
C ASP A 295 13.35 21.51 22.05
N ILE A 296 13.83 20.49 21.32
CA ILE A 296 13.32 20.20 19.98
C ILE A 296 11.94 19.54 20.02
N ALA A 297 11.66 18.74 21.05
CA ALA A 297 10.33 18.17 21.27
C ALA A 297 9.30 19.27 21.53
N SER A 298 9.65 20.30 22.31
CA SER A 298 8.76 21.44 22.59
C SER A 298 8.39 22.20 21.31
N LEU A 299 9.35 22.40 20.41
CA LEU A 299 9.09 22.99 19.09
C LEU A 299 8.14 22.10 18.27
N GLN A 300 8.43 20.80 18.19
CA GLN A 300 7.66 19.87 17.37
C GLN A 300 6.23 19.74 17.86
N MET A 301 6.01 19.64 19.18
CA MET A 301 4.69 19.57 19.79
C MET A 301 3.86 20.84 19.59
N ALA A 302 4.51 21.99 19.40
CA ALA A 302 3.81 23.24 19.08
C ALA A 302 3.36 23.31 17.60
N SER A 303 3.96 22.51 16.72
CA SER A 303 3.71 22.53 15.28
C SER A 303 2.33 22.00 14.87
N HIS A 304 1.93 22.30 13.65
CA HIS A 304 0.76 21.76 12.99
C HIS A 304 0.85 20.25 12.75
N HIS A 305 2.05 19.68 12.55
CA HIS A 305 2.23 18.23 12.43
C HIS A 305 1.77 17.51 13.70
N ALA A 306 2.09 18.06 14.88
CA ALA A 306 1.64 17.50 16.16
C ALA A 306 0.14 17.70 16.44
N ARG A 307 -0.65 18.23 15.50
CA ARG A 307 -2.09 18.49 15.69
C ARG A 307 -2.96 17.93 14.55
N THR A 308 -2.38 17.11 13.68
CA THR A 308 -3.10 16.57 12.51
C THR A 308 -4.15 15.54 12.87
N PHE A 309 -4.16 15.00 14.08
CA PHE A 309 -5.12 13.99 14.52
C PHE A 309 -5.72 14.39 15.87
N SER A 310 -6.99 14.04 16.08
CA SER A 310 -7.66 14.15 17.37
C SER A 310 -8.37 12.83 17.66
N PRO A 311 -8.03 12.14 18.76
CA PRO A 311 -8.69 10.91 19.17
C PRO A 311 -10.15 11.18 19.59
N PRO A 312 -11.00 10.14 19.76
CA PRO A 312 -12.44 10.31 19.94
C PRO A 312 -12.87 11.35 20.98
N ALA A 313 -12.30 11.28 22.18
CA ALA A 313 -12.62 12.22 23.25
C ALA A 313 -12.26 13.67 22.90
N ALA A 314 -11.14 13.89 22.20
CA ALA A 314 -10.73 15.22 21.76
C ALA A 314 -11.58 15.71 20.59
N ALA A 315 -11.81 14.85 19.58
CA ALA A 315 -12.59 15.17 18.38
C ALA A 315 -14.01 15.66 18.71
N ARG A 316 -14.65 15.05 19.71
CA ARG A 316 -16.00 15.41 20.19
C ARG A 316 -16.06 16.77 20.90
N ARG A 317 -14.94 17.26 21.44
CA ARG A 317 -14.85 18.57 22.13
C ARG A 317 -14.51 19.72 21.20
N LEU A 318 -14.05 19.44 19.98
CA LEU A 318 -13.72 20.47 19.01
C LEU A 318 -14.98 21.27 18.60
N PRO A 319 -14.85 22.51 18.13
CA PRO A 319 -15.99 23.30 17.69
C PRO A 319 -16.78 22.59 16.58
N LEU A 320 -18.08 22.40 16.80
CA LEU A 320 -19.08 21.93 15.85
C LEU A 320 -20.17 23.01 15.71
N PRO A 321 -20.99 23.02 14.65
CA PRO A 321 -22.14 23.92 14.58
C PRO A 321 -23.11 23.73 15.75
N ASP A 322 -23.48 24.82 16.42
CA ASP A 322 -24.37 24.78 17.60
C ASP A 322 -25.85 24.57 17.23
N ARG A 323 -26.21 24.75 15.95
CA ARG A 323 -27.56 24.58 15.41
C ARG A 323 -27.50 23.78 14.11
N PRO A 324 -28.60 23.14 13.70
CA PRO A 324 -28.66 22.50 12.40
C PRO A 324 -28.26 23.46 11.27
N THR A 325 -27.37 23.01 10.40
CA THR A 325 -26.86 23.74 9.24
C THR A 325 -27.37 23.09 7.96
N THR A 326 -27.93 23.88 7.06
CA THR A 326 -28.32 23.44 5.71
C THR A 326 -27.09 22.99 4.91
N ASP A 327 -27.21 21.94 4.10
CA ASP A 327 -26.12 21.52 3.20
C ASP A 327 -25.78 22.66 2.21
N PRO A 328 -24.49 22.98 2.01
CA PRO A 328 -24.07 24.06 1.10
C PRO A 328 -24.51 23.89 -0.37
N HIS A 329 -24.81 22.66 -0.79
CA HIS A 329 -25.16 22.33 -2.17
C HIS A 329 -26.58 21.74 -2.33
N ASP A 330 -27.28 21.39 -1.24
CA ASP A 330 -28.68 20.97 -1.29
C ASP A 330 -29.51 21.61 -0.14
N PRO A 331 -30.39 22.60 -0.43
CA PRO A 331 -31.17 23.27 0.60
C PRO A 331 -32.22 22.37 1.28
N THR A 332 -32.50 21.19 0.72
CA THR A 332 -33.43 20.21 1.28
C THR A 332 -32.79 19.29 2.33
N VAL A 333 -31.46 19.38 2.48
CA VAL A 333 -30.68 18.58 3.41
C VAL A 333 -30.19 19.45 4.57
N SER A 334 -30.25 18.91 5.79
CA SER A 334 -29.74 19.56 6.99
C SER A 334 -28.83 18.64 7.79
N HIS A 335 -27.82 19.23 8.43
CA HIS A 335 -26.84 18.54 9.27
C HIS A 335 -26.90 19.10 10.68
N ALA A 336 -27.04 18.23 11.68
CA ALA A 336 -27.00 18.57 13.09
C ALA A 336 -25.86 17.81 13.80
N PHE A 337 -25.35 18.39 14.87
CA PHE A 337 -24.25 17.80 15.63
C PHE A 337 -24.62 17.63 17.10
N PRO A 338 -25.60 16.75 17.43
CA PRO A 338 -26.07 16.59 18.79
C PRO A 338 -24.95 16.09 19.71
N ARG A 339 -24.97 16.59 20.94
CA ARG A 339 -24.07 16.17 22.02
C ARG A 339 -24.89 15.67 23.20
N ALA A 340 -24.67 14.42 23.59
CA ALA A 340 -25.36 13.79 24.71
C ALA A 340 -24.41 12.80 25.40
N GLY A 341 -24.38 12.78 26.74
CA GLY A 341 -23.61 11.78 27.50
C GLY A 341 -22.11 11.73 27.22
N GLY A 342 -21.48 12.84 26.77
CA GLY A 342 -20.07 12.86 26.37
C GLY A 342 -19.79 12.31 24.97
N GLU A 343 -20.83 11.96 24.23
CA GLU A 343 -20.77 11.64 22.81
C GLU A 343 -21.14 12.85 21.96
N ALA A 344 -20.64 12.87 20.74
CA ALA A 344 -21.08 13.77 19.69
C ALA A 344 -21.33 12.93 18.43
N ALA A 345 -22.41 13.23 17.71
CA ALA A 345 -22.74 12.58 16.45
C ALA A 345 -22.91 13.64 15.36
N ALA A 346 -22.82 13.21 14.10
CA ALA A 346 -23.37 13.94 12.97
C ALA A 346 -24.69 13.26 12.58
N GLU A 347 -25.74 14.05 12.43
CA GLU A 347 -27.04 13.62 11.93
C GLU A 347 -27.35 14.41 10.67
N THR A 348 -27.57 13.69 9.57
CA THR A 348 -28.02 14.26 8.31
C THR A 348 -29.47 13.90 8.10
N ARG A 349 -30.28 14.86 7.70
CA ARG A 349 -31.71 14.71 7.45
C ARG A 349 -32.07 15.28 6.08
N ARG A 350 -32.89 14.53 5.32
CA ARG A 350 -33.47 14.97 4.05
C ARG A 350 -34.99 14.78 4.08
N GLY A 351 -35.75 15.84 4.33
CA GLY A 351 -37.17 15.72 4.66
C GLY A 351 -37.40 15.10 6.05
N ASP A 352 -38.61 14.61 6.33
CA ASP A 352 -38.99 14.26 7.70
C ASP A 352 -38.55 12.84 8.13
N ASP A 353 -38.55 11.87 7.21
CA ASP A 353 -38.34 10.45 7.53
C ASP A 353 -36.96 9.90 7.14
N ASP A 354 -36.21 10.58 6.25
CA ASP A 354 -34.88 10.14 5.81
C ASP A 354 -33.79 10.78 6.68
N VAL A 355 -33.23 9.98 7.58
CA VAL A 355 -32.23 10.39 8.57
C VAL A 355 -31.10 9.37 8.58
N ALA A 356 -29.86 9.88 8.57
CA ALA A 356 -28.67 9.07 8.77
C ALA A 356 -27.82 9.66 9.89
N ARG A 357 -27.20 8.80 10.68
CA ARG A 357 -26.40 9.18 11.84
C ARG A 357 -25.03 8.51 11.81
N ALA A 358 -24.02 9.24 12.29
CA ALA A 358 -22.72 8.68 12.60
C ALA A 358 -22.14 9.28 13.89
N VAL A 359 -21.67 8.42 14.80
CA VAL A 359 -20.99 8.82 16.03
C VAL A 359 -19.59 9.29 15.68
N ILE A 360 -19.19 10.47 16.16
CA ILE A 360 -17.85 11.03 15.88
C ILE A 360 -16.78 10.15 16.54
N ALA A 361 -15.89 9.63 15.68
CA ALA A 361 -14.78 8.77 16.04
C ALA A 361 -13.45 9.54 16.04
N TYR A 362 -13.16 10.34 15.01
CA TYR A 362 -11.88 11.08 14.90
C TYR A 362 -12.10 12.47 14.33
N ALA A 363 -11.10 13.34 14.49
CA ALA A 363 -10.96 14.52 13.65
C ALA A 363 -9.55 14.60 13.06
N LEU A 364 -9.48 14.96 11.79
CA LEU A 364 -8.27 15.00 10.97
C LEU A 364 -8.01 16.45 10.52
N GLY A 365 -6.76 16.88 10.63
CA GLY A 365 -6.28 18.20 10.25
C GLY A 365 -5.96 19.10 11.45
N SER A 366 -4.88 19.87 11.31
CA SER A 366 -4.39 20.78 12.35
C SER A 366 -5.32 21.98 12.61
N GLY A 367 -6.31 22.21 11.74
CA GLY A 367 -7.16 23.40 11.76
C GLY A 367 -6.52 24.65 11.15
N ALA A 368 -5.24 24.58 10.73
CA ALA A 368 -4.57 25.69 10.05
C ALA A 368 -5.15 25.98 8.66
N ARG A 369 -5.63 24.94 7.98
CA ARG A 369 -6.35 25.01 6.71
C ARG A 369 -7.78 24.51 6.84
N ALA A 370 -7.92 23.32 7.40
CA ALA A 370 -9.19 22.65 7.57
C ALA A 370 -9.11 21.63 8.71
N ARG A 371 -10.29 21.22 9.17
CA ARG A 371 -10.49 20.04 10.01
C ARG A 371 -11.73 19.28 9.57
N THR A 372 -11.56 17.99 9.36
CA THR A 372 -12.59 17.07 8.87
C THR A 372 -12.84 16.01 9.92
N TRP A 373 -14.09 15.59 10.09
CA TRP A 373 -14.44 14.57 11.07
C TRP A 373 -14.66 13.22 10.39
N ILE A 374 -14.25 12.17 11.09
CA ILE A 374 -14.61 10.78 10.75
C ILE A 374 -15.66 10.32 11.75
N GLY A 375 -16.79 9.84 11.24
CA GLY A 375 -17.84 9.22 12.04
C GLY A 375 -17.94 7.72 11.79
N GLN A 376 -18.55 7.00 12.72
CA GLN A 376 -18.95 5.60 12.52
C GLN A 376 -20.48 5.56 12.46
N ASP A 377 -21.03 5.10 11.33
CA ASP A 377 -22.48 5.02 11.13
C ASP A 377 -23.11 3.84 11.88
N ASP A 378 -24.44 3.75 11.84
CA ASP A 378 -25.21 2.71 12.55
C ASP A 378 -24.93 1.29 12.03
N ALA A 379 -24.35 1.15 10.83
CA ALA A 379 -23.87 -0.12 10.29
C ALA A 379 -22.45 -0.47 10.74
N GLY A 380 -21.81 0.40 11.55
CA GLY A 380 -20.44 0.25 12.00
C GLY A 380 -19.38 0.69 10.99
N LEU A 381 -19.79 1.26 9.85
CA LEU A 381 -18.86 1.71 8.81
C LEU A 381 -18.31 3.10 9.14
N TYR A 382 -17.01 3.28 8.96
CA TYR A 382 -16.40 4.59 9.06
C TYR A 382 -16.77 5.46 7.87
N ARG A 383 -17.02 6.74 8.12
CA ARG A 383 -17.38 7.74 7.11
C ARG A 383 -16.54 9.00 7.29
N GLU A 384 -15.97 9.47 6.20
CA GLU A 384 -15.50 10.85 6.10
C GLU A 384 -16.74 11.75 6.01
N LEU A 385 -17.01 12.52 7.07
CA LEU A 385 -18.25 13.25 7.18
C LEU A 385 -18.36 14.36 6.14
N ARG A 386 -19.60 14.67 5.77
CA ARG A 386 -19.95 15.65 4.73
C ARG A 386 -19.39 17.03 4.96
N LEU A 387 -19.36 17.50 6.22
CA LEU A 387 -18.96 18.87 6.54
C LEU A 387 -17.56 18.93 7.14
N THR A 388 -16.76 19.85 6.61
CA THR A 388 -15.42 20.21 7.06
C THR A 388 -15.42 21.65 7.57
N ARG A 389 -14.68 21.90 8.66
CA ARG A 389 -14.45 23.26 9.17
C ARG A 389 -13.17 23.81 8.57
N TYR A 390 -13.30 24.77 7.66
CA TYR A 390 -12.20 25.47 7.02
C TYR A 390 -11.69 26.65 7.87
N ARG A 391 -10.52 27.19 7.48
CA ARG A 391 -9.95 28.39 8.06
C ARG A 391 -10.97 29.54 8.04
N GLY A 392 -10.99 30.34 9.11
CA GLY A 392 -11.99 31.40 9.28
C GLY A 392 -13.31 30.93 9.89
N GLY A 393 -13.46 29.63 10.20
CA GLY A 393 -14.66 29.07 10.82
C GLY A 393 -15.79 28.75 9.83
N ILE A 394 -15.48 28.76 8.54
CA ILE A 394 -16.41 28.41 7.46
C ILE A 394 -16.66 26.91 7.50
N TRP A 395 -17.93 26.51 7.38
CA TRP A 395 -18.33 25.12 7.20
C TRP A 395 -18.76 24.94 5.76
N ASP A 396 -18.15 23.96 5.10
CA ASP A 396 -18.46 23.61 3.72
C ASP A 396 -18.27 22.11 3.52
N VAL A 397 -18.63 21.62 2.35
CA VAL A 397 -18.48 20.23 1.96
C VAL A 397 -17.02 19.81 1.97
N THR A 398 -16.76 18.67 2.60
CA THR A 398 -15.45 18.04 2.64
C THR A 398 -14.91 17.81 1.24
N THR A 399 -13.71 18.32 1.01
CA THR A 399 -12.99 18.23 -0.25
C THR A 399 -12.91 16.80 -0.79
N GLY A 400 -13.36 16.58 -2.02
CA GLY A 400 -13.29 15.28 -2.68
C GLY A 400 -14.51 14.39 -2.47
N ILE A 401 -15.49 14.82 -1.66
CA ILE A 401 -16.83 14.24 -1.64
C ILE A 401 -17.64 14.84 -2.79
N ASP A 402 -18.42 14.01 -3.47
CA ASP A 402 -19.37 14.45 -4.51
C ASP A 402 -20.35 15.48 -3.91
N PRO A 403 -20.45 16.71 -4.44
CA PRO A 403 -21.41 17.69 -3.95
C PRO A 403 -22.87 17.23 -4.14
N GLN A 404 -23.15 16.31 -5.06
CA GLN A 404 -24.48 15.82 -5.41
C GLN A 404 -24.49 14.28 -5.50
N PRO A 405 -24.38 13.59 -4.35
CA PRO A 405 -24.20 12.15 -4.34
C PRO A 405 -25.43 11.41 -4.89
N ARG A 406 -25.20 10.21 -5.43
CA ARG A 406 -26.24 9.33 -5.97
C ARG A 406 -26.12 7.92 -5.36
N PRO A 407 -27.20 7.35 -4.77
CA PRO A 407 -28.52 7.95 -4.58
C PRO A 407 -28.48 9.17 -3.64
N ALA A 408 -29.40 10.11 -3.87
CA ALA A 408 -29.48 11.38 -3.13
C ALA A 408 -30.32 11.22 -1.85
N ASP A 409 -29.83 10.41 -0.91
CA ASP A 409 -30.45 10.11 0.39
C ASP A 409 -29.61 10.63 1.56
N ALA A 410 -30.18 10.68 2.77
CA ALA A 410 -29.50 11.21 3.95
C ALA A 410 -28.20 10.45 4.27
N HIS A 411 -28.12 9.15 3.96
CA HIS A 411 -26.93 8.32 4.19
C HIS A 411 -25.76 8.74 3.30
N ASN A 412 -26.01 9.00 2.03
CA ASN A 412 -24.98 9.49 1.11
C ASN A 412 -24.62 10.96 1.38
N PHE A 413 -25.57 11.79 1.81
CA PHE A 413 -25.30 13.15 2.29
C PHE A 413 -24.63 13.19 3.68
N LEU A 414 -24.59 12.09 4.45
CA LEU A 414 -23.86 12.03 5.71
C LEU A 414 -22.35 12.11 5.52
N GLY A 415 -21.86 11.61 4.39
CA GLY A 415 -20.43 11.58 4.08
C GLY A 415 -20.05 10.37 3.23
N LYS A 416 -18.76 10.27 2.92
CA LYS A 416 -18.22 9.20 2.09
C LYS A 416 -17.86 7.98 2.95
N PRO A 417 -18.36 6.76 2.65
CA PRO A 417 -17.95 5.56 3.35
C PRO A 417 -16.46 5.27 3.11
N LEU A 418 -15.77 4.81 4.15
CA LEU A 418 -14.37 4.44 4.13
C LEU A 418 -14.23 2.93 4.30
N SER A 419 -13.48 2.31 3.40
CA SER A 419 -12.97 0.95 3.61
C SER A 419 -11.94 0.94 4.75
N ALA A 420 -11.52 -0.25 5.19
CA ALA A 420 -10.42 -0.38 6.14
C ALA A 420 -9.14 0.29 5.63
N ASP A 421 -8.83 0.14 4.33
CA ASP A 421 -7.72 0.82 3.67
C ASP A 421 -7.91 2.34 3.59
N GLY A 422 -9.11 2.83 3.31
CA GLY A 422 -9.41 4.26 3.29
C GLY A 422 -9.22 4.92 4.67
N LEU A 423 -9.67 4.26 5.74
CA LEU A 423 -9.40 4.72 7.10
C LEU A 423 -7.91 4.67 7.43
N ARG A 424 -7.22 3.58 7.06
CA ARG A 424 -5.77 3.44 7.25
C ARG A 424 -5.01 4.58 6.56
N HIS A 425 -5.36 4.94 5.32
CA HIS A 425 -4.72 6.05 4.60
C HIS A 425 -4.84 7.36 5.38
N CYS A 426 -6.03 7.64 5.92
CA CYS A 426 -6.25 8.81 6.75
C CYS A 426 -5.34 8.81 7.98
N LEU A 427 -5.32 7.72 8.74
CA LEU A 427 -4.54 7.63 9.98
C LEU A 427 -3.03 7.60 9.71
N PHE A 428 -2.57 6.92 8.65
CA PHE A 428 -1.16 6.81 8.28
C PHE A 428 -0.48 8.17 8.05
N CYS A 429 -1.21 9.10 7.44
CA CYS A 429 -0.72 10.45 7.18
C CYS A 429 -0.90 11.41 8.36
N HIS A 430 -1.75 11.07 9.32
CA HIS A 430 -2.15 11.97 10.41
C HIS A 430 -1.63 11.55 11.80
N THR A 431 -0.98 10.39 11.93
CA THR A 431 -0.52 9.81 13.20
C THR A 431 0.89 9.25 13.11
N THR A 432 1.57 9.06 14.25
CA THR A 432 2.89 8.38 14.33
C THR A 432 2.80 6.94 13.86
N ASP A 433 1.82 6.21 14.40
CA ASP A 433 1.51 4.83 14.07
C ASP A 433 0.00 4.71 13.98
N PHE A 434 -0.48 4.37 12.78
CA PHE A 434 -1.90 4.31 12.50
C PHE A 434 -2.60 3.21 13.30
N ARG A 435 -1.89 2.11 13.61
CA ARG A 435 -2.48 0.97 14.31
C ARG A 435 -2.65 1.30 15.77
N ALA A 436 -1.61 1.83 16.42
CA ALA A 436 -1.69 2.35 17.78
C ALA A 436 -2.77 3.43 17.93
N ALA A 437 -2.91 4.34 16.95
CA ALA A 437 -3.94 5.38 16.98
C ALA A 437 -5.37 4.83 16.86
N ARG A 438 -5.58 3.81 16.00
CA ARG A 438 -6.87 3.15 15.80
C ARG A 438 -7.26 2.27 16.98
N ASP A 439 -6.35 1.38 17.38
CA ASP A 439 -6.58 0.35 18.40
C ASP A 439 -6.45 0.93 19.81
N ARG A 440 -5.86 2.13 19.93
CA ARG A 440 -5.58 2.84 21.19
C ARG A 440 -4.67 2.06 22.13
N GLU A 441 -3.74 1.32 21.55
CA GLU A 441 -2.80 0.46 22.24
C GLU A 441 -1.36 0.82 21.92
N GLY A 442 -0.46 0.48 22.82
CA GLY A 442 0.96 0.75 22.67
C GLY A 442 1.37 2.18 22.99
N PRO A 443 2.68 2.46 22.96
CA PRO A 443 3.24 3.70 23.50
C PRO A 443 2.94 4.93 22.66
N THR A 444 2.77 4.77 21.34
CA THR A 444 2.46 5.87 20.40
C THR A 444 0.98 6.23 20.37
N ALA A 445 0.09 5.47 21.02
CA ALA A 445 -1.32 5.83 21.15
C ALA A 445 -1.54 7.14 21.92
N ALA A 446 -0.56 7.54 22.74
CA ALA A 446 -0.55 8.79 23.49
C ALA A 446 0.17 9.94 22.74
N ASP A 447 0.72 9.69 21.55
CA ASP A 447 1.35 10.73 20.74
C ASP A 447 0.32 11.77 20.27
N PRO A 448 0.71 13.04 20.10
CA PRO A 448 -0.23 14.11 19.82
C PRO A 448 -0.79 14.08 18.38
N ALA A 449 -0.10 13.42 17.45
CA ALA A 449 -0.49 13.11 16.07
C ALA A 449 0.75 12.56 15.35
N ILE A 450 1.34 13.32 14.41
CA ILE A 450 2.68 13.07 13.86
C ILE A 450 3.70 13.42 14.93
N GLY A 451 4.26 12.40 15.60
CA GLY A 451 5.31 12.52 16.61
C GLY A 451 6.72 12.25 16.06
N CYS A 452 7.71 12.20 16.96
CA CYS A 452 9.12 12.04 16.62
C CYS A 452 9.39 10.78 15.78
N GLU A 453 8.81 9.66 16.19
CA GLU A 453 9.04 8.35 15.57
C GLU A 453 8.40 8.22 14.18
N ARG A 454 7.55 9.18 13.76
CA ARG A 454 6.99 9.17 12.40
C ARG A 454 8.03 9.46 11.33
N CYS A 455 8.98 10.34 11.64
CA CYS A 455 10.05 10.76 10.73
C CYS A 455 11.38 10.08 11.04
N HIS A 456 11.62 9.73 12.32
CA HIS A 456 12.85 9.09 12.78
C HIS A 456 12.75 7.56 12.82
N GLY A 457 11.55 7.00 12.72
CA GLY A 457 11.28 5.58 12.95
C GLY A 457 11.24 5.21 14.43
N PRO A 458 10.98 3.93 14.75
CA PRO A 458 10.93 3.43 16.13
C PRO A 458 12.24 3.65 16.90
N GLY A 459 12.14 4.10 18.14
CA GLY A 459 13.25 4.50 18.99
C GLY A 459 13.77 3.42 19.95
N GLY A 460 13.20 2.21 19.96
CA GLY A 460 13.56 1.17 20.94
C GLY A 460 15.06 0.84 20.98
N ASN A 461 15.67 0.58 19.81
CA ASN A 461 17.12 0.33 19.74
C ASN A 461 17.94 1.59 19.99
N HIS A 462 17.40 2.78 19.69
CA HIS A 462 18.07 4.05 19.96
C HIS A 462 18.30 4.27 21.45
N LEU A 463 17.26 4.05 22.27
CA LEU A 463 17.38 4.20 23.73
C LEU A 463 18.45 3.27 24.30
N ARG A 464 18.51 2.01 23.81
CA ARG A 464 19.56 1.05 24.19
C ARG A 464 20.93 1.49 23.71
N ALA A 465 21.04 1.92 22.46
CA ALA A 465 22.30 2.37 21.90
C ALA A 465 22.90 3.54 22.69
N VAL A 466 22.08 4.49 23.12
CA VAL A 466 22.52 5.61 23.96
C VAL A 466 22.92 5.13 25.36
N ALA A 467 22.12 4.27 25.99
CA ALA A 467 22.39 3.74 27.33
C ALA A 467 23.71 2.94 27.38
N ASP A 468 23.96 2.13 26.35
CA ASP A 468 25.10 1.21 26.29
C ASP A 468 26.32 1.79 25.54
N ALA A 469 26.27 3.07 25.17
CA ALA A 469 27.28 3.74 24.34
C ALA A 469 27.63 2.99 23.04
N PHE A 470 26.62 2.39 22.41
CA PHE A 470 26.75 1.69 21.14
C PHE A 470 27.10 2.68 20.01
N PRO A 471 28.06 2.36 19.12
CA PRO A 471 28.60 3.31 18.15
C PRO A 471 27.59 3.74 17.07
N ASP A 472 26.59 2.92 16.77
CA ASP A 472 25.49 3.27 15.87
C ASP A 472 24.29 3.79 16.68
N PRO A 473 23.85 5.05 16.48
CA PRO A 473 22.70 5.59 17.18
C PRO A 473 21.40 4.79 17.00
N SER A 474 21.29 3.89 16.03
CA SER A 474 20.15 2.98 15.83
C SER A 474 18.81 3.72 15.73
N ILE A 475 18.80 4.83 14.98
CA ILE A 475 17.60 5.62 14.66
C ILE A 475 17.74 6.24 13.28
N GLY A 476 16.62 6.57 12.63
CA GLY A 476 16.62 7.30 11.36
C GLY A 476 17.16 8.72 11.55
N ARG A 477 18.01 9.18 10.61
CA ARG A 477 18.66 10.50 10.69
C ARG A 477 18.42 11.32 9.42
N PRO A 478 17.22 11.90 9.22
CA PRO A 478 16.89 12.65 8.01
C PRO A 478 17.85 13.80 7.69
N ARG A 479 18.55 14.39 8.67
CA ARG A 479 19.57 15.42 8.44
C ARG A 479 20.81 14.91 7.69
N LEU A 480 21.11 13.62 7.77
CA LEU A 480 22.27 13.00 7.11
C LEU A 480 21.91 12.27 5.81
N ALA A 481 20.62 12.15 5.51
CA ALA A 481 20.13 11.47 4.32
C ALA A 481 20.40 12.28 3.05
N SER A 482 20.35 11.66 1.87
CA SER A 482 20.31 12.41 0.61
C SER A 482 19.05 13.27 0.54
N ASP A 483 19.06 14.31 -0.30
CA ASP A 483 17.86 15.13 -0.51
C ASP A 483 16.72 14.35 -1.16
N GLU A 484 17.04 13.31 -1.93
CA GLU A 484 16.06 12.36 -2.48
C GLU A 484 15.42 11.51 -1.37
N GLU A 485 16.21 10.96 -0.44
CA GLU A 485 15.70 10.21 0.72
C GLU A 485 14.78 11.08 1.58
N VAL A 486 15.16 12.34 1.83
CA VAL A 486 14.31 13.32 2.54
C VAL A 486 13.02 13.59 1.79
N THR A 487 13.10 13.80 0.48
CA THR A 487 11.94 14.11 -0.37
C THR A 487 10.96 12.94 -0.37
N ARG A 488 11.45 11.71 -0.48
CA ARG A 488 10.63 10.49 -0.38
C ARG A 488 10.01 10.33 1.01
N LEU A 489 10.75 10.59 2.09
CA LEU A 489 10.21 10.56 3.46
C LEU A 489 9.02 11.50 3.61
N CYS A 490 9.15 12.75 3.17
CA CYS A 490 8.06 13.74 3.22
C CYS A 490 6.92 13.37 2.25
N GLY A 491 7.27 12.78 1.11
CA GLY A 491 6.35 12.29 0.08
C GLY A 491 5.48 11.13 0.56
N THR A 492 5.82 10.49 1.68
CA THR A 492 4.90 9.52 2.30
C THR A 492 3.59 10.16 2.72
N CYS A 493 3.51 11.47 2.98
CA CYS A 493 2.24 12.14 3.30
C CYS A 493 1.90 13.27 2.31
N HIS A 494 2.90 14.01 1.84
CA HIS A 494 2.71 15.21 1.01
C HIS A 494 2.65 14.91 -0.49
N SER A 495 1.98 13.83 -0.86
CA SER A 495 1.84 13.31 -2.23
C SER A 495 0.41 12.81 -2.47
N PRO A 496 -0.01 12.61 -3.74
CA PRO A 496 -1.39 12.28 -4.09
C PRO A 496 -1.83 10.84 -3.78
N ARG A 497 -0.97 9.98 -3.21
CA ARG A 497 -1.23 8.58 -2.82
C ARG A 497 -2.29 7.86 -3.65
N GLY A 498 -1.86 7.19 -4.72
CA GLY A 498 -2.75 6.41 -5.60
C GLY A 498 -3.52 7.25 -6.63
N GLN A 499 -3.47 8.59 -6.55
CA GLN A 499 -4.00 9.47 -7.58
C GLN A 499 -2.87 9.98 -8.47
N ALA A 500 -3.09 9.95 -9.80
CA ALA A 500 -2.21 10.66 -10.71
C ALA A 500 -2.41 12.17 -10.54
N ALA A 501 -1.32 12.90 -10.33
CA ALA A 501 -1.33 14.36 -10.38
C ALA A 501 -0.64 14.79 -11.69
N SER A 502 -1.24 15.76 -12.39
CA SER A 502 -0.65 16.40 -13.56
C SER A 502 -0.18 17.82 -13.20
N PRO A 503 0.94 18.31 -13.77
CA PRO A 503 1.39 19.69 -13.61
C PRO A 503 0.34 20.76 -13.99
N ASP A 504 -0.62 20.40 -14.84
CA ASP A 504 -1.65 21.30 -15.33
C ASP A 504 -2.97 21.17 -14.54
N SER A 505 -3.04 20.25 -13.58
CA SER A 505 -4.21 20.11 -12.71
C SER A 505 -4.32 21.27 -11.73
N ALA A 506 -5.52 21.84 -11.63
CA ALA A 506 -5.86 22.87 -10.63
C ALA A 506 -5.71 22.40 -9.16
N THR A 507 -5.53 21.10 -8.92
CA THR A 507 -5.31 20.56 -7.56
C THR A 507 -3.85 20.33 -7.23
N ALA A 508 -2.93 20.38 -8.21
CA ALA A 508 -1.58 19.87 -8.04
C ALA A 508 -0.78 20.57 -6.94
N ALA A 509 -0.99 21.88 -6.74
CA ALA A 509 -0.31 22.66 -5.69
C ALA A 509 -0.61 22.18 -4.26
N ARG A 510 -1.65 21.35 -4.05
CA ARG A 510 -1.91 20.71 -2.75
C ARG A 510 -0.89 19.62 -2.39
N PHE A 511 -0.17 19.08 -3.39
CA PHE A 511 0.80 18.00 -3.25
C PHE A 511 2.22 18.55 -3.36
N GLN A 512 2.76 19.03 -2.24
CA GLN A 512 4.00 19.82 -2.23
C GLN A 512 5.20 19.04 -2.78
N VAL A 513 5.33 17.75 -2.43
CA VAL A 513 6.46 16.94 -2.87
C VAL A 513 6.38 16.63 -4.36
N THR A 514 5.19 16.27 -4.84
CA THR A 514 4.93 15.97 -6.25
C THR A 514 5.08 17.21 -7.13
N SER A 515 4.58 18.36 -6.70
CA SER A 515 4.77 19.60 -7.48
C SER A 515 6.22 20.08 -7.47
N MET A 516 6.93 19.96 -6.34
CA MET A 516 8.36 20.28 -6.25
C MET A 516 9.21 19.45 -7.22
N SER A 517 8.93 18.15 -7.37
CA SER A 517 9.75 17.29 -8.23
C SER A 517 9.66 17.62 -9.72
N TRP A 518 8.62 18.35 -10.15
CA TRP A 518 8.50 18.84 -11.52
C TRP A 518 9.28 20.15 -11.78
N SER A 519 9.68 20.85 -10.71
CA SER A 519 10.36 22.13 -10.86
C SER A 519 11.73 21.98 -11.52
N ARG A 520 12.12 22.99 -12.32
CA ARG A 520 13.50 23.11 -12.81
C ARG A 520 14.48 23.26 -11.66
N CYS A 521 14.08 23.93 -10.58
CA CYS A 521 14.89 24.03 -9.35
C CYS A 521 15.27 22.64 -8.82
N TYR A 522 14.30 21.73 -8.67
CA TYR A 522 14.56 20.38 -8.18
C TYR A 522 15.39 19.57 -9.18
N THR A 523 14.93 19.48 -10.43
CA THR A 523 15.58 18.66 -11.47
C THR A 523 16.99 19.13 -11.83
N GLU A 524 17.25 20.44 -11.84
CA GLU A 524 18.59 20.98 -12.15
C GLU A 524 19.50 21.11 -10.92
N SER A 525 18.95 21.04 -9.70
CA SER A 525 19.75 20.98 -8.48
C SER A 525 20.55 19.68 -8.33
N ALA A 526 20.26 18.65 -9.14
CA ALA A 526 20.99 17.39 -9.15
C ALA A 526 21.15 16.75 -7.73
N GLY A 527 20.07 16.75 -6.94
CA GLY A 527 20.05 16.16 -5.59
C GLY A 527 20.55 17.10 -4.48
N HIS A 528 20.52 18.42 -4.71
CA HIS A 528 20.85 19.47 -3.72
C HIS A 528 19.64 20.30 -3.26
N LEU A 529 18.41 19.83 -3.55
CA LEU A 529 17.17 20.46 -3.08
C LEU A 529 16.24 19.42 -2.45
N SER A 530 15.80 19.69 -1.22
CA SER A 530 14.75 18.94 -0.54
C SER A 530 13.84 19.85 0.28
N CYS A 531 12.82 19.27 0.91
CA CYS A 531 11.92 19.99 1.82
C CYS A 531 12.70 20.66 2.98
N LEU A 532 13.80 20.05 3.44
CA LEU A 532 14.62 20.58 4.52
C LEU A 532 15.46 21.79 4.11
N THR A 533 15.63 22.05 2.81
CA THR A 533 16.27 23.28 2.32
C THR A 533 15.45 24.50 2.74
N CYS A 534 14.12 24.40 2.71
CA CYS A 534 13.22 25.53 2.95
C CYS A 534 12.63 25.58 4.35
N HIS A 535 12.28 24.44 4.97
CA HIS A 535 11.58 24.44 6.25
C HIS A 535 12.18 23.48 7.28
N ASP A 536 12.06 23.84 8.57
CA ASP A 536 12.35 22.95 9.69
C ASP A 536 11.07 22.18 10.06
N PRO A 537 11.01 20.85 9.91
CA PRO A 537 9.79 20.07 10.12
C PRO A 537 9.37 19.99 11.60
N HIS A 538 10.22 20.45 12.53
CA HIS A 538 9.92 20.51 13.96
C HIS A 538 9.19 21.79 14.37
N ARG A 539 8.76 22.63 13.43
CA ARG A 539 7.96 23.82 13.72
C ARG A 539 7.06 24.15 12.54
N ASP A 540 6.16 25.10 12.74
CA ASP A 540 5.38 25.63 11.62
C ASP A 540 6.30 26.35 10.62
N ALA A 541 5.98 26.19 9.34
CA ALA A 541 6.71 26.85 8.27
C ALA A 541 6.73 28.37 8.48
N GLU A 542 7.88 29.00 8.21
CA GLU A 542 8.02 30.45 8.20
C GLU A 542 7.09 31.07 7.14
N HIS A 543 6.68 32.32 7.32
CA HIS A 543 5.82 33.02 6.36
C HIS A 543 6.50 34.24 5.74
N SER A 544 7.65 34.66 6.26
CA SER A 544 8.44 35.77 5.71
C SER A 544 8.93 35.48 4.28
N ALA A 545 8.60 36.38 3.34
CA ALA A 545 9.11 36.32 1.98
C ALA A 545 10.64 36.39 1.95
N ALA A 546 11.23 37.30 2.73
CA ALA A 546 12.68 37.48 2.81
C ALA A 546 13.43 36.20 3.22
N PHE A 547 12.81 35.36 4.07
CA PHE A 547 13.39 34.08 4.49
C PHE A 547 13.52 33.09 3.32
N TYR A 548 12.51 32.98 2.46
CA TYR A 548 12.56 32.09 1.29
C TYR A 548 13.35 32.69 0.14
N GLU A 549 13.26 34.00 -0.07
CA GLU A 549 14.05 34.70 -1.09
C GLU A 549 15.55 34.53 -0.87
N ALA A 550 16.02 34.61 0.37
CA ALA A 550 17.43 34.34 0.69
C ALA A 550 17.89 32.93 0.23
N ARG A 551 16.99 31.94 0.23
CA ARG A 551 17.28 30.57 -0.24
C ARG A 551 17.29 30.47 -1.75
N CYS A 552 16.36 31.15 -2.43
CA CYS A 552 16.38 31.27 -3.88
C CYS A 552 17.69 31.91 -4.34
N LEU A 553 18.09 33.03 -3.72
CA LEU A 553 19.28 33.79 -4.07
C LEU A 553 20.59 33.04 -3.78
N ALA A 554 20.60 32.09 -2.84
CA ALA A 554 21.76 31.23 -2.61
C ALA A 554 22.15 30.37 -3.83
N CYS A 555 21.21 30.13 -4.76
CA CYS A 555 21.47 29.41 -6.02
C CYS A 555 21.32 30.31 -7.27
N HIS A 556 20.54 31.39 -7.19
CA HIS A 556 20.21 32.25 -8.33
C HIS A 556 20.97 33.60 -8.35
N SER A 557 21.79 33.89 -7.35
CA SER A 557 22.60 35.11 -7.30
C SER A 557 24.09 34.82 -7.41
N THR A 558 24.83 35.75 -8.01
CA THR A 558 26.30 35.80 -7.94
C THR A 558 26.78 36.57 -6.70
N GLN A 559 25.91 37.36 -6.08
CA GLN A 559 26.17 38.05 -4.83
C GLN A 559 25.79 37.16 -3.65
N PRO A 560 26.56 37.17 -2.55
CA PRO A 560 26.18 36.45 -1.35
C PRO A 560 24.79 36.89 -0.90
N PRO A 561 23.90 35.97 -0.52
CA PRO A 561 22.56 36.33 -0.07
C PRO A 561 22.68 37.27 1.14
N PRO A 562 21.77 38.25 1.31
CA PRO A 562 21.74 39.05 2.53
C PRO A 562 21.71 38.09 3.72
N SER A 563 22.59 38.30 4.70
CA SER A 563 22.71 37.40 5.86
C SER A 563 21.31 37.17 6.44
N PRO A 564 20.83 35.92 6.52
CA PRO A 564 19.52 35.68 7.09
C PRO A 564 19.50 36.21 8.52
N ALA A 565 18.37 36.79 8.93
CA ALA A 565 18.05 36.92 10.36
C ALA A 565 18.41 35.61 11.08
N PRO A 566 19.00 35.66 12.29
CA PRO A 566 19.90 34.63 12.78
C PRO A 566 19.36 33.21 12.54
N ALA A 567 20.03 32.51 11.63
CA ALA A 567 19.79 31.10 11.30
C ALA A 567 20.01 30.15 12.48
N SER A 568 20.46 30.64 13.65
CA SER A 568 20.75 29.83 14.84
C SER A 568 19.53 29.09 15.38
N ALA A 569 18.31 29.53 15.05
CA ALA A 569 17.10 28.85 15.48
C ALA A 569 16.59 27.79 14.48
N SER A 570 16.81 27.90 13.16
CA SER A 570 16.17 27.04 12.15
C SER A 570 17.07 25.86 11.74
N ARG A 571 16.60 24.62 11.91
CA ARG A 571 17.37 23.40 11.58
C ARG A 571 17.34 23.00 10.09
N THR A 572 17.12 23.96 9.20
CA THR A 572 17.13 23.76 7.73
C THR A 572 18.50 23.37 7.19
N ARG A 573 18.52 22.76 6.01
CA ARG A 573 19.74 22.54 5.20
C ARG A 573 20.10 23.83 4.45
N PRO A 574 21.40 24.11 4.24
CA PRO A 574 21.79 25.23 3.41
C PRO A 574 21.32 24.99 1.97
N ALA A 575 20.72 26.01 1.37
CA ALA A 575 20.54 26.06 -0.08
C ALA A 575 21.92 26.35 -0.71
N ALA A 576 22.35 25.53 -1.66
CA ALA A 576 23.62 25.72 -2.34
C ALA A 576 23.53 25.25 -3.79
N LEU A 577 24.13 26.03 -4.68
CA LEU A 577 24.27 25.64 -6.07
C LEU A 577 25.27 24.47 -6.19
N PRO A 578 24.98 23.42 -7.00
CA PRO A 578 25.92 22.33 -7.19
C PRO A 578 27.25 22.79 -7.76
N ALA A 579 28.34 22.11 -7.40
CA ALA A 579 29.67 22.40 -7.94
C ALA A 579 29.66 22.34 -9.48
N GLY A 580 30.27 23.35 -10.12
CA GLY A 580 30.34 23.43 -11.58
C GLY A 580 29.09 24.00 -12.27
N LYS A 581 28.00 24.26 -11.54
CA LYS A 581 26.85 25.01 -12.06
C LYS A 581 27.08 26.51 -11.87
N LYS A 582 26.51 27.31 -12.77
CA LYS A 582 26.51 28.78 -12.68
C LYS A 582 25.13 29.26 -12.24
N PRO A 583 25.04 30.27 -11.36
CA PRO A 583 23.76 30.82 -10.95
C PRO A 583 23.07 31.46 -12.16
N VAL A 584 21.76 31.24 -12.28
CA VAL A 584 20.92 31.90 -13.28
C VAL A 584 20.15 33.01 -12.58
N SER A 585 20.59 34.25 -12.74
CA SER A 585 19.95 35.42 -12.14
C SER A 585 18.66 35.79 -12.87
N CYS A 586 17.66 36.23 -12.10
CA CYS A 586 16.38 36.65 -12.63
C CYS A 586 16.58 37.91 -13.51
N PRO A 587 16.06 37.91 -14.76
CA PRO A 587 16.19 39.07 -15.64
C PRO A 587 15.28 40.25 -15.24
N VAL A 588 14.27 40.01 -14.38
CA VAL A 588 13.30 41.05 -13.95
C VAL A 588 13.78 41.74 -12.68
N ASN A 589 14.05 40.97 -11.62
CA ASN A 589 14.60 41.48 -10.36
C ASN A 589 15.54 40.43 -9.75
N PRO A 590 16.87 40.63 -9.78
CA PRO A 590 17.83 39.64 -9.32
C PRO A 590 18.02 39.63 -7.79
N THR A 591 17.28 40.45 -7.03
CA THR A 591 17.56 40.69 -5.61
C THR A 591 16.41 40.41 -4.64
N SER A 592 15.16 40.43 -5.09
CA SER A 592 13.97 40.35 -4.23
C SER A 592 12.70 40.04 -5.02
N ASP A 593 11.58 39.85 -4.32
CA ASP A 593 10.23 39.62 -4.88
C ASP A 593 10.12 38.36 -5.76
N CYS A 594 10.96 37.35 -5.50
CA CYS A 594 11.00 36.13 -6.30
C CYS A 594 9.70 35.31 -6.18
N ILE A 595 9.11 35.30 -4.98
CA ILE A 595 7.97 34.45 -4.62
C ILE A 595 6.72 34.87 -5.39
N ARG A 596 6.53 36.17 -5.65
CA ARG A 596 5.34 36.67 -6.34
C ARG A 596 5.15 36.04 -7.72
N CYS A 597 6.24 35.81 -8.46
CA CYS A 597 6.19 35.20 -9.80
C CYS A 597 6.45 33.69 -9.81
N HIS A 598 7.33 33.19 -8.94
CA HIS A 598 7.77 31.79 -8.99
C HIS A 598 7.00 30.87 -8.03
N MET A 599 6.51 31.37 -6.89
CA MET A 599 5.79 30.58 -5.90
C MET A 599 4.53 31.32 -5.40
N PRO A 600 3.64 31.79 -6.31
CA PRO A 600 2.44 32.49 -5.87
C PRO A 600 1.55 31.55 -5.05
N ALA A 601 0.80 32.14 -4.11
CA ALA A 601 -0.32 31.46 -3.47
C ALA A 601 -1.46 31.36 -4.48
N VAL A 602 -1.86 30.13 -4.81
CA VAL A 602 -2.86 29.85 -5.83
C VAL A 602 -4.12 29.32 -5.20
N ASP A 603 -5.26 29.76 -5.74
CA ASP A 603 -6.52 29.10 -5.51
C ASP A 603 -6.45 27.75 -6.21
N VAL A 604 -6.63 26.69 -5.44
CA VAL A 604 -6.74 25.32 -5.95
C VAL A 604 -8.21 24.94 -5.97
N ALA A 605 -8.58 23.84 -6.63
CA ALA A 605 -9.95 23.30 -6.58
C ALA A 605 -10.38 22.76 -5.18
N VAL A 606 -9.71 23.19 -4.11
CA VAL A 606 -10.07 22.96 -2.71
C VAL A 606 -10.71 24.25 -2.18
N PRO A 607 -12.01 24.23 -1.82
CA PRO A 607 -12.70 25.40 -1.31
C PRO A 607 -11.97 26.03 -0.11
N HIS A 608 -12.00 27.36 0.00
CA HIS A 608 -11.54 28.15 1.15
C HIS A 608 -10.05 28.02 1.51
N VAL A 609 -9.22 27.38 0.67
CA VAL A 609 -7.81 27.14 0.96
C VAL A 609 -6.92 27.53 -0.23
N LYS A 610 -5.90 28.34 0.05
CA LYS A 610 -4.82 28.64 -0.90
C LYS A 610 -3.58 27.80 -0.59
N TYR A 611 -2.83 27.45 -1.63
CA TYR A 611 -1.56 26.75 -1.52
C TYR A 611 -0.47 27.50 -2.27
N THR A 612 0.72 27.52 -1.72
CA THR A 612 1.92 27.92 -2.47
C THR A 612 2.26 26.81 -3.47
N ASP A 613 2.37 27.16 -4.74
CA ASP A 613 2.74 26.21 -5.78
C ASP A 613 4.23 25.85 -5.70
N HIS A 614 4.55 24.61 -5.32
CA HIS A 614 5.92 24.14 -5.22
C HIS A 614 6.51 23.73 -6.58
N HIS A 615 5.78 23.88 -7.69
CA HIS A 615 6.35 23.71 -9.04
C HIS A 615 7.37 24.82 -9.37
N ILE A 616 7.38 25.94 -8.65
CA ILE A 616 8.41 27.00 -8.73
C ILE A 616 8.60 27.51 -10.18
N ARG A 617 7.52 27.58 -10.96
CA ARG A 617 7.55 28.02 -12.36
C ARG A 617 7.15 29.48 -12.46
N SER A 618 7.77 30.21 -13.40
CA SER A 618 7.25 31.52 -13.80
C SER A 618 5.89 31.29 -14.45
N ARG A 619 4.85 31.90 -13.90
CA ARG A 619 3.55 31.94 -14.56
C ARG A 619 3.46 33.19 -15.44
N GLN A 620 2.68 33.10 -16.52
CA GLN A 620 2.49 34.20 -17.48
C GLN A 620 1.23 35.04 -17.17
N ASP A 621 0.49 34.68 -16.13
CA ASP A 621 -0.79 35.27 -15.72
C ASP A 621 -0.63 36.54 -14.87
#